data_AF-A0A969SI45-F1
#
_entry.id   AF-A0A969SI45-F1
#
_cell.length_a   1.000
_cell.length_b   1.000
_cell.length_c   1.000
_cell.angle_alpha   90.00
_cell.angle_beta   90.00
_cell.angle_gamma   90.00
#
_symmetry.space_group_name_H-M   'P 1'
#
loop_
_entity.id
_entity.type
_entity.pdbx_description
1 polymer ?
#
loop_
_entity_poly.entity_id
_entity_poly.type
_entity_poly.pdbx_seq_one_letter_code
_entity_poly.pdbx_strand_id
1 'polypeptide(L)'
;MQKDGDIYNKEFMEKLKALTNDVMVLEGVDKPSVRSLFTPNTRFIEVVEEGFAGGNVIPATFQGTEEDLKIVRGNVQKSNEIGRTVASDFSGALISAGLLEVIPKEGGKVEKLNYFAFSKKLDELRAKYEGPNHTVHIIGFAKAVGDIADGAKGVVTFFGIAFVDYRDIDVLVCEGCQSSPLYRWWWR
;
A
#
# COMPACT_ATOMS: atom_id res chain seq x y z
N MET A 1 6.67 -1.24 -9.03
CA MET A 1 7.34 -2.11 -10.02
C MET A 1 7.12 -1.52 -11.39
N GLN A 2 8.11 -1.66 -12.26
CA GLN A 2 8.03 -1.33 -13.66
C GLN A 2 7.42 -2.53 -14.41
N LYS A 3 6.47 -2.31 -15.31
CA LYS A 3 5.86 -3.38 -16.11
C LYS A 3 6.81 -3.87 -17.21
N ASP A 4 7.45 -2.92 -17.89
CA ASP A 4 8.34 -3.16 -19.01
C ASP A 4 9.68 -2.46 -18.81
N GLY A 5 10.77 -3.24 -18.77
CA GLY A 5 12.13 -2.74 -18.55
C GLY A 5 12.52 -2.67 -17.07
N ASP A 6 13.40 -1.73 -16.74
CA ASP A 6 14.02 -1.62 -15.41
C ASP A 6 13.66 -0.30 -14.70
N ILE A 7 13.99 -0.26 -13.40
CA ILE A 7 13.74 0.90 -12.53
C ILE A 7 14.59 2.13 -12.86
N TYR A 8 15.63 2.01 -13.68
CA TYR A 8 16.57 3.08 -13.98
C TYR A 8 16.06 3.97 -15.11
N ASN A 9 14.87 4.54 -14.89
CA ASN A 9 14.30 5.54 -15.75
C ASN A 9 13.86 6.75 -14.92
N LYS A 10 13.84 7.93 -15.55
CA LYS A 10 13.56 9.18 -14.86
C LYS A 10 12.18 9.19 -14.21
N GLU A 11 11.16 8.73 -14.92
CA GLU A 11 9.77 8.71 -14.43
C GLU A 11 9.61 7.84 -13.17
N PHE A 12 10.20 6.65 -13.17
CA PHE A 12 10.17 5.71 -12.05
C PHE A 12 10.91 6.29 -10.83
N MET A 13 12.10 6.82 -11.04
CA MET A 13 12.92 7.38 -9.95
C MET A 13 12.25 8.61 -9.31
N GLU A 14 11.61 9.46 -10.11
CA GLU A 14 10.81 10.58 -9.60
C GLU A 14 9.61 10.09 -8.79
N LYS A 15 8.86 9.10 -9.31
CA LYS A 15 7.73 8.49 -8.59
C LYS A 15 8.17 7.80 -7.30
N LEU A 16 9.28 7.07 -7.31
CA LEU A 16 9.82 6.38 -6.15
C LEU A 16 10.23 7.39 -5.07
N LYS A 17 10.90 8.48 -5.45
CA LYS A 17 11.26 9.57 -4.55
C LYS A 17 10.02 10.22 -3.94
N ALA A 18 9.03 10.55 -4.77
CA ALA A 18 7.78 11.15 -4.32
C ALA A 18 7.00 10.23 -3.38
N LEU A 19 6.85 8.95 -3.74
CA LEU A 19 6.19 7.95 -2.90
C LEU A 19 6.93 7.74 -1.56
N THR A 20 8.27 7.72 -1.58
CA THR A 20 9.07 7.63 -0.34
C THR A 20 8.79 8.81 0.58
N ASN A 21 8.75 10.03 0.03
CA ASN A 21 8.45 11.24 0.80
C ASN A 21 7.03 11.22 1.37
N ASP A 22 6.04 10.82 0.56
CA ASP A 22 4.64 10.69 1.00
C ASP A 22 4.51 9.67 2.13
N VAL A 23 5.19 8.53 2.04
CA VAL A 23 5.21 7.51 3.11
C VAL A 23 5.85 8.05 4.39
N MET A 24 6.93 8.83 4.29
CA MET A 24 7.60 9.42 5.48
C MET A 24 6.74 10.43 6.24
N VAL A 25 5.77 11.06 5.57
CA VAL A 25 4.88 12.05 6.20
C VAL A 25 3.56 11.43 6.67
N LEU A 26 3.29 10.16 6.38
CA LEU A 26 2.11 9.47 6.89
C LEU A 26 2.12 9.42 8.42
N GLU A 27 0.98 9.77 8.99
CA GLU A 27 0.74 9.64 10.43
C GLU A 27 0.79 8.15 10.83
N GLY A 28 1.57 7.85 11.87
CA GLY A 28 1.77 6.47 12.35
C GLY A 28 2.97 5.76 11.72
N VAL A 29 3.67 6.35 10.75
CA VAL A 29 4.94 5.80 10.27
C VAL A 29 6.08 6.19 11.20
N ASP A 30 6.89 5.21 11.58
CA ASP A 30 8.13 5.45 12.31
C ASP A 30 9.24 5.90 11.33
N LYS A 31 9.42 7.21 11.19
CA LYS A 31 10.31 7.81 10.17
C LYS A 31 11.73 7.24 10.12
N PRO A 32 12.42 6.98 11.25
CA PRO A 32 13.76 6.38 11.26
C PRO A 32 13.79 4.95 10.68
N SER A 33 12.69 4.22 10.74
CA SER A 33 12.59 2.85 10.21
C SER A 33 12.41 2.80 8.69
N VAL A 34 12.10 3.93 8.05
CA VAL A 34 11.83 3.96 6.61
C VAL A 34 13.09 3.64 5.81
N ARG A 35 12.97 2.67 4.90
CA ARG A 35 14.01 2.23 3.98
C ARG A 35 13.51 2.25 2.54
N SER A 36 14.28 2.87 1.66
CA SER A 36 14.06 2.99 0.22
C SER A 36 15.40 3.33 -0.44
N LEU A 37 15.51 3.20 -1.77
CA LEU A 37 16.72 3.64 -2.48
C LEU A 37 17.08 5.12 -2.25
N PHE A 38 16.07 5.95 -1.97
CA PHE A 38 16.23 7.39 -1.73
C PHE A 38 16.51 7.75 -0.27
N THR A 39 16.55 6.78 0.65
CA THR A 39 16.81 7.07 2.07
C THR A 39 18.32 7.09 2.38
N PRO A 40 18.76 7.91 3.34
CA PRO A 40 20.19 8.10 3.64
C PRO A 40 20.88 6.88 4.27
N ASN A 41 20.09 5.87 4.66
CA ASN A 41 20.55 4.59 5.21
C ASN A 41 20.94 3.59 4.11
N THR A 42 20.67 3.88 2.84
CA THR A 42 21.02 3.03 1.69
C THR A 42 22.35 3.48 1.09
N ARG A 43 23.40 2.72 1.42
CA ARG A 43 24.81 3.05 1.11
C ARG A 43 25.51 1.89 0.41
N PHE A 44 26.50 2.22 -0.39
CA PHE A 44 27.40 1.25 -1.02
C PHE A 44 28.81 1.40 -0.45
N ILE A 45 29.58 0.32 -0.53
CA ILE A 45 30.99 0.28 -0.17
C ILE A 45 31.72 -0.42 -1.30
N GLU A 46 32.78 0.20 -1.79
CA GLU A 46 33.66 -0.31 -2.83
C GLU A 46 35.08 -0.42 -2.30
N VAL A 47 35.79 -1.45 -2.74
CA VAL A 47 37.22 -1.62 -2.47
C VAL A 47 38.00 -0.95 -3.60
N VAL A 48 38.86 -0.01 -3.24
CA VAL A 48 39.78 0.70 -4.14
C VAL A 48 41.22 0.47 -3.69
N GLU A 49 42.20 0.76 -4.53
CA GLU A 49 43.63 0.52 -4.21
C GLU A 49 44.08 1.24 -2.92
N GLU A 50 43.46 2.38 -2.60
CA GLU A 50 43.74 3.18 -1.40
C GLU A 50 42.88 2.78 -0.18
N GLY A 51 42.01 1.77 -0.28
CA GLY A 51 41.20 1.25 0.83
C GLY A 51 39.72 1.07 0.49
N PHE A 52 38.83 1.68 1.29
CA PHE A 52 37.37 1.60 1.10
C PHE A 52 36.81 2.98 0.71
N ALA A 53 36.12 3.04 -0.42
CA ALA A 53 35.33 4.20 -0.83
C ALA A 53 33.85 3.87 -0.66
N GLY A 54 33.05 4.79 -0.11
CA GLY A 54 31.63 4.55 0.11
C GLY A 54 30.81 5.81 0.08
N GLY A 55 29.54 5.67 -0.24
CA GLY A 55 28.61 6.79 -0.37
C GLY A 55 27.15 6.33 -0.35
N ASN A 56 26.24 7.28 -0.55
CA ASN A 56 24.84 6.96 -0.76
C ASN A 56 24.65 6.34 -2.14
N VAL A 57 23.75 5.38 -2.25
CA VAL A 57 23.45 4.75 -3.54
C VAL A 57 22.91 5.79 -4.54
N ILE A 58 22.01 6.65 -4.07
CA ILE A 58 21.55 7.83 -4.82
C ILE A 58 22.27 9.08 -4.29
N PRO A 59 23.06 9.77 -5.13
CA PRO A 59 23.73 11.01 -4.74
C PRO A 59 22.75 12.13 -4.39
N ALA A 60 23.15 13.04 -3.51
CA ALA A 60 22.33 14.22 -3.18
C ALA A 60 22.11 15.16 -4.39
N THR A 61 23.02 15.11 -5.36
CA THR A 61 22.99 15.87 -6.61
C THR A 61 22.17 15.22 -7.71
N PHE A 62 21.45 14.12 -7.44
CA PHE A 62 20.67 13.39 -8.44
C PHE A 62 19.58 14.27 -9.07
N GLN A 63 19.68 14.48 -10.39
CA GLN A 63 18.73 15.22 -11.23
C GLN A 63 17.94 14.31 -12.16
N GLY A 64 18.29 13.02 -12.24
CA GLY A 64 17.61 12.04 -13.08
C GLY A 64 18.03 12.10 -14.55
N THR A 65 19.26 12.55 -14.82
CA THR A 65 19.89 12.44 -16.15
C THR A 65 20.30 10.99 -16.43
N GLU A 66 20.61 10.67 -17.69
CA GLU A 66 21.08 9.32 -18.04
C GLU A 66 22.40 8.97 -17.34
N GLU A 67 23.29 9.95 -17.17
CA GLU A 67 24.54 9.79 -16.43
C GLU A 67 24.27 9.45 -14.96
N ASP A 68 23.35 10.17 -14.32
CA ASP A 68 22.95 9.90 -12.93
C ASP A 68 22.38 8.49 -12.78
N LEU A 69 21.53 8.05 -13.71
CA LEU A 69 20.94 6.72 -13.69
C LEU A 69 21.99 5.62 -13.83
N LYS A 70 23.02 5.84 -14.67
CA LYS A 70 24.17 4.92 -14.79
C LYS A 70 24.98 4.84 -13.50
N ILE A 71 25.23 5.99 -12.85
CA ILE A 71 25.91 6.04 -11.55
C ILE A 71 25.11 5.27 -10.50
N VAL A 72 23.79 5.52 -10.40
CA VAL A 72 22.92 4.83 -9.45
C VAL A 72 22.92 3.32 -9.72
N ARG A 73 22.89 2.88 -10.98
CA ARG A 73 23.00 1.46 -11.33
C ARG A 73 24.31 0.85 -10.84
N GLY A 74 25.43 1.51 -11.08
CA GLY A 74 26.75 1.06 -10.59
C GLY A 74 26.79 0.99 -9.06
N ASN A 75 26.26 2.01 -8.37
CA ASN A 75 26.21 2.04 -6.90
C ASN A 75 25.33 0.93 -6.33
N VAL A 76 24.16 0.66 -6.94
CA VAL A 76 23.28 -0.44 -6.53
C VAL A 76 24.00 -1.78 -6.66
N GLN A 77 24.73 -2.01 -7.74
CA GLN A 77 25.48 -3.26 -7.95
C GLN A 77 26.62 -3.44 -6.95
N LYS A 78 27.22 -2.34 -6.48
CA LYS A 78 28.24 -2.32 -5.42
C LYS A 78 27.63 -2.34 -4.01
N SER A 79 26.32 -2.26 -3.90
CA SER A 79 25.59 -2.26 -2.63
C SER A 79 24.99 -3.64 -2.33
N ASN A 80 24.58 -3.86 -1.09
CA ASN A 80 23.83 -5.05 -0.70
C ASN A 80 22.30 -4.86 -0.89
N GLU A 81 21.86 -3.91 -1.71
CA GLU A 81 20.43 -3.58 -1.83
C GLU A 81 19.66 -4.48 -2.79
N ILE A 82 20.36 -5.19 -3.68
CA ILE A 82 19.76 -6.19 -4.58
C ILE A 82 19.23 -7.35 -3.72
N GLY A 83 17.94 -7.66 -3.87
CA GLY A 83 17.20 -8.62 -3.06
C GLY A 83 16.68 -8.06 -1.73
N ARG A 84 16.99 -6.81 -1.38
CA ARG A 84 16.47 -6.14 -0.17
C ARG A 84 15.51 -5.02 -0.51
N THR A 85 16.02 -4.01 -1.21
CA THR A 85 15.28 -2.80 -1.60
C THR A 85 15.11 -2.72 -3.10
N VAL A 86 15.89 -3.49 -3.86
CA VAL A 86 15.81 -3.59 -5.33
C VAL A 86 15.59 -5.03 -5.73
N ALA A 87 14.71 -5.28 -6.70
CA ALA A 87 14.50 -6.62 -7.23
C ALA A 87 15.77 -7.13 -7.96
N SER A 88 16.00 -8.45 -7.94
CA SER A 88 17.19 -9.05 -8.56
C SER A 88 17.26 -8.90 -10.08
N ASP A 89 16.11 -8.72 -10.73
CA ASP A 89 15.94 -8.44 -12.16
C ASP A 89 15.88 -6.93 -12.47
N PHE A 90 16.04 -6.07 -11.46
CA PHE A 90 15.88 -4.62 -11.54
C PHE A 90 14.51 -4.13 -12.03
N SER A 91 13.45 -4.96 -11.94
CA SER A 91 12.09 -4.57 -12.32
C SER A 91 11.36 -3.77 -11.23
N GLY A 92 11.85 -3.81 -9.99
CA GLY A 92 11.16 -3.23 -8.85
C GLY A 92 12.07 -2.64 -7.79
N ALA A 93 11.49 -1.73 -7.01
CA ALA A 93 12.07 -1.22 -5.78
C ALA A 93 11.04 -1.35 -4.65
N LEU A 94 11.50 -1.61 -3.44
CA LEU A 94 10.72 -1.76 -2.23
C LEU A 94 10.85 -0.50 -1.37
N ILE A 95 9.74 -0.07 -0.77
CA ILE A 95 9.75 0.87 0.34
C ILE A 95 9.27 0.10 1.57
N SER A 96 10.10 0.03 2.59
CA SER A 96 9.76 -0.57 3.87
C SER A 96 9.59 0.53 4.91
N ALA A 97 8.52 0.47 5.69
CA ALA A 97 8.24 1.40 6.77
C ALA A 97 7.67 0.67 7.97
N GLY A 98 8.26 0.90 9.15
CA GLY A 98 7.71 0.50 10.42
C GLY A 98 6.56 1.42 10.83
N LEU A 99 5.61 0.86 11.58
CA LEU A 99 4.47 1.60 12.09
C LEU A 99 4.60 1.76 13.61
N LEU A 100 4.30 2.95 14.09
CA LEU A 100 4.13 3.20 15.51
C LEU A 100 2.80 2.59 15.95
N GLU A 101 2.81 1.79 17.01
CA GLU A 101 1.57 1.29 17.63
C GLU A 101 0.73 2.43 18.20
N VAL A 102 1.40 3.53 18.56
CA VAL A 102 0.87 4.62 19.33
C VAL A 102 1.42 5.95 18.82
N ILE A 103 0.53 6.88 18.50
CA ILE A 103 0.86 8.20 17.97
C ILE A 103 0.73 9.23 19.12
N PRO A 104 1.81 9.97 19.44
CA PRO A 104 1.72 11.10 20.35
C PRO A 104 1.01 12.26 19.66
N LYS A 105 -0.09 12.73 20.26
CA LYS A 105 -0.82 13.92 19.81
C LYS A 105 -0.58 15.10 20.74
N GLU A 106 -0.87 16.28 20.22
CA GLU A 106 -0.78 17.54 20.95
C GLU A 106 -1.64 17.49 22.23
N GLY A 107 -1.08 17.94 23.36
CA GLY A 107 -1.73 17.86 24.67
C GLY A 107 -1.51 16.56 25.44
N GLY A 108 -0.47 15.78 25.10
CA GLY A 108 -0.07 14.58 25.86
C GLY A 108 -1.03 13.39 25.68
N LYS A 109 -1.94 13.48 24.70
CA LYS A 109 -2.84 12.38 24.35
C LYS A 109 -2.13 11.37 23.47
N VAL A 110 -2.46 10.12 23.70
CA VAL A 110 -1.78 8.97 23.15
C VAL A 110 -2.86 8.16 22.46
N GLU A 111 -2.85 8.13 21.13
CA GLU A 111 -3.85 7.41 20.33
C GLU A 111 -3.24 6.18 19.68
N LYS A 112 -3.97 5.06 19.72
CA LYS A 112 -3.57 3.85 18.99
C LYS A 112 -3.73 4.08 17.49
N LEU A 113 -2.79 3.55 16.71
CA LEU A 113 -2.87 3.62 15.25
C LEU A 113 -4.14 2.92 14.75
N ASN A 114 -4.98 3.64 14.01
CA ASN A 114 -6.14 3.05 13.36
C ASN A 114 -5.71 2.39 12.03
N TYR A 115 -5.56 1.07 12.04
CA TYR A 115 -5.16 0.30 10.86
C TYR A 115 -6.14 0.40 9.69
N PHE A 116 -7.45 0.56 9.93
CA PHE A 116 -8.43 0.72 8.86
C PHE A 116 -8.27 2.04 8.12
N ALA A 117 -8.11 3.13 8.88
CA ALA A 117 -7.87 4.45 8.30
C ALA A 117 -6.49 4.50 7.60
N PHE A 118 -5.47 3.87 8.19
CA PHE A 118 -4.16 3.77 7.59
C PHE A 118 -4.18 2.97 6.28
N SER A 119 -4.85 1.82 6.24
CA SER A 119 -5.02 1.02 5.02
C SER A 119 -5.64 1.83 3.88
N LYS A 120 -6.68 2.63 4.18
CA LYS A 120 -7.29 3.51 3.17
C LYS A 120 -6.31 4.56 2.64
N LYS A 121 -5.52 5.19 3.51
CA LYS A 121 -4.46 6.13 3.09
C LYS A 121 -3.42 5.45 2.19
N LEU A 122 -3.08 4.18 2.47
CA LEU A 122 -2.20 3.41 1.59
C LEU A 122 -2.84 3.13 0.23
N ASP A 123 -4.13 2.80 0.18
CA ASP A 123 -4.86 2.59 -1.08
C ASP A 123 -4.99 3.89 -1.90
N GLU A 124 -5.15 5.04 -1.24
CA GLU A 124 -5.10 6.36 -1.89
C GLU A 124 -3.72 6.63 -2.51
N LEU A 125 -2.64 6.33 -1.79
CA LEU A 125 -1.28 6.44 -2.33
C LEU A 125 -1.06 5.49 -3.51
N ARG A 126 -1.54 4.24 -3.41
CA ARG A 126 -1.50 3.30 -4.54
C ARG A 126 -2.17 3.90 -5.75
N ALA A 127 -3.41 4.36 -5.62
CA ALA A 127 -4.16 4.95 -6.73
C ALA A 127 -3.48 6.19 -7.32
N LYS A 128 -2.79 6.99 -6.50
CA LYS A 128 -2.03 8.18 -6.93
C LYS A 128 -0.78 7.85 -7.75
N TYR A 129 -0.07 6.78 -7.40
CA TYR A 129 1.23 6.44 -8.00
C TYR A 129 1.18 5.30 -9.01
N GLU A 130 0.08 4.54 -9.04
CA GLU A 130 -0.20 3.53 -10.05
C GLU A 130 -0.47 4.18 -11.41
N GLY A 131 -0.02 3.52 -12.49
CA GLY A 131 -0.12 4.08 -13.83
C GLY A 131 0.01 3.02 -14.93
N PRO A 132 0.04 3.44 -16.20
CA PRO A 132 0.10 2.51 -17.33
C PRO A 132 1.37 1.67 -17.31
N ASN A 133 2.51 2.27 -16.97
CA ASN A 133 3.82 1.59 -16.96
C ASN A 133 4.20 1.03 -15.59
N HIS A 134 3.57 1.51 -14.50
CA HIS A 134 4.02 1.27 -13.14
C HIS A 134 2.92 0.68 -12.27
N THR A 135 3.21 -0.39 -11.53
CA THR A 135 2.30 -0.98 -10.55
C THR A 135 2.82 -0.76 -9.13
N VAL A 136 1.91 -0.56 -8.19
CA VAL A 136 2.25 -0.39 -6.77
C VAL A 136 1.59 -1.52 -5.99
N HIS A 137 2.41 -2.38 -5.38
CA HIS A 137 1.96 -3.47 -4.55
C HIS A 137 2.23 -3.13 -3.09
N ILE A 138 1.19 -3.21 -2.27
CA ILE A 138 1.25 -2.92 -0.84
C ILE A 138 1.01 -4.23 -0.10
N ILE A 139 1.90 -4.54 0.83
CA ILE A 139 1.79 -5.69 1.73
C ILE A 139 2.06 -5.24 3.17
N GLY A 140 1.60 -6.04 4.13
CA GLY A 140 1.86 -5.81 5.56
C GLY A 140 0.60 -5.90 6.42
N PHE A 141 0.80 -5.88 7.73
CA PHE A 141 -0.27 -6.09 8.71
C PHE A 141 -1.41 -5.07 8.57
N ALA A 142 -1.08 -3.78 8.44
CA ALA A 142 -2.09 -2.73 8.33
C ALA A 142 -3.00 -2.90 7.10
N LYS A 143 -2.43 -3.31 5.96
CA LYS A 143 -3.18 -3.59 4.74
C LYS A 143 -4.06 -4.83 4.88
N ALA A 144 -3.51 -5.91 5.44
CA ALA A 144 -4.26 -7.15 5.66
C ALA A 144 -5.50 -6.93 6.56
N VAL A 145 -5.37 -6.16 7.64
CA VAL A 145 -6.50 -5.80 8.51
C VAL A 145 -7.55 -4.97 7.76
N GLY A 146 -7.11 -4.03 6.92
CA GLY A 146 -8.00 -3.25 6.07
C GLY A 146 -8.78 -4.11 5.08
N ASP A 147 -8.10 -5.00 4.37
CA ASP A 147 -8.69 -5.91 3.38
C ASP A 147 -9.72 -6.85 4.02
N ILE A 148 -9.45 -7.35 5.22
CA ILE A 148 -10.40 -8.17 5.99
C ILE A 148 -11.65 -7.38 6.34
N ALA A 149 -11.51 -6.12 6.80
CA ALA A 149 -12.66 -5.29 7.14
C ALA A 149 -13.49 -4.88 5.92
N ASP A 150 -12.86 -4.60 4.79
CA ASP A 150 -13.58 -4.30 3.55
C ASP A 150 -14.30 -5.55 3.01
N GLY A 151 -13.70 -6.74 3.13
CA GLY A 151 -14.39 -8.01 2.86
C GLY A 151 -15.60 -8.25 3.76
N ALA A 152 -15.50 -7.94 5.05
CA ALA A 152 -16.59 -8.08 6.00
C ALA A 152 -17.80 -7.19 5.67
N LYS A 153 -17.59 -6.00 5.08
CA LYS A 153 -18.70 -5.14 4.62
C LYS A 153 -19.55 -5.82 3.55
N GLY A 154 -18.93 -6.56 2.64
CA GLY A 154 -19.65 -7.30 1.59
C GLY A 154 -20.63 -8.32 2.18
N VAL A 155 -20.25 -8.97 3.27
CA VAL A 155 -21.12 -9.91 4.00
C VAL A 155 -22.34 -9.20 4.57
N VAL A 156 -22.14 -8.05 5.22
CA VAL A 156 -23.24 -7.24 5.77
C VAL A 156 -24.19 -6.78 4.67
N THR A 157 -23.67 -6.34 3.52
CA THR A 157 -24.48 -5.95 2.37
C THR A 157 -25.30 -7.12 1.83
N PHE A 158 -24.70 -8.31 1.70
CA PHE A 158 -25.41 -9.51 1.26
C PHE A 158 -26.55 -9.88 2.20
N PHE A 159 -26.31 -9.86 3.51
CA PHE A 159 -27.36 -10.10 4.51
C PHE A 159 -28.48 -9.06 4.42
N GLY A 160 -28.15 -7.79 4.19
CA GLY A 160 -29.13 -6.73 3.99
C GLY A 160 -30.03 -6.97 2.78
N ILE A 161 -29.45 -7.35 1.64
CA ILE A 161 -30.21 -7.68 0.42
C ILE A 161 -31.09 -8.90 0.67
N ALA A 162 -30.54 -9.97 1.25
CA ALA A 162 -31.29 -11.17 1.57
C ALA A 162 -32.50 -10.87 2.48
N PHE A 163 -32.33 -10.01 3.48
CA PHE A 163 -33.43 -9.63 4.38
C PHE A 163 -34.57 -8.90 3.65
N VAL A 164 -34.25 -8.11 2.63
CA VAL A 164 -35.25 -7.46 1.78
C VAL A 164 -35.96 -8.49 0.91
N ASP A 165 -35.23 -9.40 0.27
CA ASP A 165 -35.80 -10.45 -0.58
C ASP A 165 -36.74 -11.38 0.19
N TYR A 166 -36.35 -11.83 1.39
CA TYR A 166 -37.20 -12.67 2.23
C TYR A 166 -38.48 -11.94 2.67
N ARG A 167 -38.39 -10.64 2.95
CA ARG A 167 -39.57 -9.85 3.31
C ARG A 167 -40.55 -9.72 2.16
N ASP A 168 -40.07 -9.58 0.92
CA ASP A 168 -40.92 -9.48 -0.26
C ASP A 168 -41.63 -10.83 -0.55
N ILE A 169 -40.92 -11.95 -0.37
CA ILE A 169 -41.48 -13.31 -0.44
C ILE A 169 -42.58 -13.52 0.60
N ASP A 170 -42.35 -13.15 1.86
CA ASP A 170 -43.36 -13.31 2.92
C ASP A 170 -44.62 -12.45 2.66
N VAL A 171 -44.44 -11.24 2.11
CA VAL A 171 -45.57 -10.37 1.72
C VAL A 171 -46.35 -10.97 0.54
N LEU A 172 -45.67 -11.46 -0.50
CA LEU A 172 -46.30 -12.16 -1.63
C LEU A 172 -47.03 -13.44 -1.20
N VAL A 173 -46.47 -14.20 -0.27
CA VAL A 173 -47.11 -15.40 0.29
C VAL A 173 -48.32 -15.01 1.14
N CYS A 174 -48.27 -13.93 1.91
CA CYS A 174 -49.41 -13.46 2.69
C CYS A 174 -50.55 -12.92 1.81
N GLU A 175 -50.27 -12.13 0.76
CA GLU A 175 -51.28 -11.67 -0.20
C GLU A 175 -51.87 -12.83 -1.01
N GLY A 176 -51.05 -13.82 -1.37
CA GLY A 176 -51.51 -15.07 -1.99
C GLY A 176 -52.38 -15.93 -1.06
N CYS A 177 -52.11 -15.93 0.25
CA CYS A 177 -52.88 -16.69 1.23
C CYS A 177 -54.25 -16.04 1.50
N GLN A 178 -54.32 -14.71 1.54
CA GLN A 178 -55.55 -13.96 1.82
C GLN A 178 -56.54 -13.89 0.65
N SER A 179 -56.09 -14.18 -0.58
CA SER A 179 -56.94 -14.27 -1.77
C SER A 179 -57.53 -15.68 -2.02
N SER A 180 -57.18 -16.68 -1.21
CA SER A 180 -57.71 -18.05 -1.34
C SER A 180 -59.12 -18.20 -0.72
N PRO A 181 -60.15 -18.68 -1.45
CA PRO A 181 -61.53 -18.81 -0.94
C PRO A 181 -61.70 -19.83 0.20
N LEU A 182 -60.68 -20.64 0.49
CA LEU A 182 -60.72 -21.74 1.45
C LEU A 182 -60.59 -21.30 2.92
N TYR A 183 -60.00 -20.14 3.21
CA TYR A 183 -59.82 -19.68 4.60
C TYR A 183 -61.11 -19.14 5.25
N ARG A 184 -62.14 -18.83 4.45
CA ARG A 184 -63.41 -18.24 4.93
C ARG A 184 -64.36 -19.26 5.57
N TRP A 185 -64.07 -20.56 5.47
CA TRP A 185 -64.90 -21.64 6.02
C TRP A 185 -64.49 -22.11 7.42
N TRP A 186 -63.31 -21.72 7.93
CA TRP A 186 -62.81 -22.21 9.21
C TRP A 186 -63.18 -21.32 10.42
N TRP A 187 -63.77 -20.14 10.17
CA TRP A 187 -64.24 -19.19 11.20
C TRP A 187 -65.77 -18.96 11.09
N ARG A 188 -66.53 -20.05 10.99
CA ARG A 188 -67.98 -20.04 11.19
C ARG A 188 -68.42 -21.25 11.99
#